data_AF-A0A924J2R4-F1
#
_entry.id   AF-A0A924J2R4-F1
#
_cell.length_a   1.000
_cell.length_b   1.000
_cell.length_c   1.000
_cell.angle_alpha   90.00
_cell.angle_beta   90.00
_cell.angle_gamma   90.00
#
_symmetry.space_group_name_H-M   'P 1'
#
loop_
_entity.id
_entity.type
_entity.pdbx_description
1 polymer ?
#
loop_
_entity_poly.entity_id
_entity_poly.type
_entity_poly.pdbx_seq_one_letter_code
_entity_poly.pdbx_strand_id
1 'polypeptide(L)'
;MFNRTHGVEIVMRRTAVALMLVLGACRSGSRAGTPAGVVGAIGPKQAAEQFLASIRREDVQATSIIWGSSKGPARELIRNRNELEKRILVMQCNLNHDSFRIVSDVPTDGVKRNLKVELRRGQLVAQTMMVATPGPNQRWFIENTDLAPMRGFCSNQPQEQKR
;
A
#
# COMPACT_ATOMS: atom_id res chain seq x y z
N MET A 1 -61.09 2.48 25.33
CA MET A 1 -60.93 3.83 25.94
C MET A 1 -61.00 3.65 27.46
N PHE A 2 -60.10 4.34 28.21
CA PHE A 2 -59.87 4.29 29.68
C PHE A 2 -59.26 2.99 30.22
N ASN A 3 -58.00 2.85 30.66
CA ASN A 3 -56.92 3.68 31.21
C ASN A 3 -57.11 4.16 32.67
N ARG A 4 -56.37 3.56 33.63
CA ARG A 4 -55.69 4.14 34.81
C ARG A 4 -55.19 3.03 35.76
N THR A 5 -53.88 2.80 35.85
CA THR A 5 -52.94 3.29 36.89
C THR A 5 -53.24 2.82 38.32
N HIS A 6 -52.35 2.05 38.93
CA HIS A 6 -51.44 2.46 40.03
C HIS A 6 -50.78 1.23 40.65
N GLY A 7 -49.47 1.34 40.94
CA GLY A 7 -48.73 0.31 41.65
C GLY A 7 -47.22 0.48 41.50
N VAL A 8 -46.71 1.66 41.84
CA VAL A 8 -45.28 1.85 42.12
C VAL A 8 -45.04 1.28 43.52
N GLU A 9 -44.21 0.26 43.65
CA GLU A 9 -43.43 0.02 44.86
C GLU A 9 -42.08 -0.54 44.43
N ILE A 10 -41.11 0.37 44.42
CA ILE A 10 -39.70 0.14 44.18
C ILE A 10 -39.14 -0.46 45.46
N VAL A 11 -38.88 -1.77 45.48
CA VAL A 11 -37.99 -2.35 46.49
C VAL A 11 -36.61 -2.52 45.88
N MET A 12 -35.88 -1.40 45.88
CA MET A 12 -34.44 -1.36 45.67
C MET A 12 -33.74 -1.97 46.89
N ARG A 13 -33.14 -3.16 46.75
CA ARG A 13 -32.07 -3.56 47.68
C ARG A 13 -31.03 -4.50 47.05
N ARG A 14 -30.04 -3.82 46.46
CA ARG A 14 -28.60 -4.10 46.46
C ARG A 14 -28.12 -5.38 45.75
N THR A 15 -27.20 -5.11 44.80
CA THR A 15 -26.10 -5.95 44.30
C THR A 15 -26.45 -7.14 43.41
N ALA A 16 -26.39 -6.93 42.10
CA ALA A 16 -25.35 -7.52 41.25
C ALA A 16 -25.47 -6.95 39.83
N VAL A 17 -24.48 -6.14 39.44
CA VAL A 17 -24.30 -5.69 38.05
C VAL A 17 -23.87 -6.91 37.24
N ALA A 18 -24.81 -7.52 36.52
CA ALA A 18 -24.54 -8.56 35.54
C ALA A 18 -24.18 -7.89 34.21
N LEU A 19 -22.87 -7.78 34.01
CA LEU A 19 -22.16 -7.37 32.81
C LEU A 19 -22.64 -8.19 31.59
N MET A 20 -23.47 -7.59 30.73
CA MET A 20 -23.80 -8.20 29.44
C MET A 20 -22.64 -7.96 28.46
N LEU A 21 -21.92 -9.05 28.17
CA LEU A 21 -20.85 -9.11 27.18
C LEU A 21 -21.35 -8.74 25.78
N VAL A 22 -20.85 -7.62 25.25
CA VAL A 22 -20.95 -7.29 23.83
C VAL A 22 -19.90 -8.10 23.07
N LEU A 23 -20.30 -9.23 22.49
CA LEU A 23 -19.52 -9.95 21.49
C LEU A 23 -20.00 -9.50 20.11
N GLY A 24 -19.23 -8.65 19.43
CA GLY A 24 -19.61 -8.13 18.12
C GLY A 24 -18.45 -7.50 17.34
N ALA A 25 -17.73 -8.35 16.61
CA ALA A 25 -16.88 -8.05 15.45
C ALA A 25 -15.55 -7.29 15.68
N CYS A 26 -14.49 -8.05 16.01
CA CYS A 26 -13.16 -7.72 15.51
C CYS A 26 -13.14 -7.91 13.98
N ARG A 27 -13.59 -6.90 13.24
CA ARG A 27 -13.26 -6.78 11.82
C ARG A 27 -11.80 -6.29 11.77
N SER A 28 -10.85 -7.22 11.90
CA SER A 28 -9.44 -6.97 11.58
C SER A 28 -9.28 -6.79 10.07
N GLY A 29 -9.85 -5.71 9.56
CA GLY A 29 -9.42 -5.11 8.31
C GLY A 29 -8.15 -4.33 8.62
N SER A 30 -7.04 -5.03 8.79
CA SER A 30 -5.72 -4.41 8.80
C SER A 30 -5.51 -3.80 7.42
N ARG A 31 -5.98 -2.56 7.22
CA ARG A 31 -5.35 -1.67 6.26
C ARG A 31 -3.92 -1.57 6.75
N ALA A 32 -3.01 -2.30 6.11
CA ALA A 32 -1.58 -2.15 6.30
C ALA A 32 -1.20 -0.71 5.89
N GLY A 33 -1.43 0.23 6.79
CA GLY A 33 -0.72 1.49 6.78
C GLY A 33 0.71 1.14 7.18
N THR A 34 1.63 1.24 6.23
CA THR A 34 3.06 1.20 6.54
C THR A 34 3.31 2.20 7.68
N PRO A 35 3.94 1.79 8.80
CA PRO A 35 4.24 2.72 9.89
C PRO A 35 5.02 3.92 9.33
N ALA A 36 4.54 5.13 9.61
CA ALA A 36 5.22 6.35 9.20
C ALA A 36 6.65 6.35 9.78
N GLY A 37 7.66 6.46 8.91
CA GLY A 37 9.07 6.53 9.30
C GLY A 37 9.91 5.28 9.04
N VAL A 38 9.34 4.17 8.57
CA VAL A 38 10.11 2.96 8.25
C VAL A 38 10.60 3.00 6.79
N VAL A 39 11.93 3.05 6.61
CA VAL A 39 12.59 3.04 5.29
C VAL A 39 12.77 1.62 4.77
N GLY A 40 12.47 1.39 3.48
CA GLY A 40 12.48 0.06 2.86
C GLY A 40 11.44 -0.90 3.47
N ALA A 41 11.39 -2.15 2.99
CA ALA A 41 10.50 -3.20 3.47
C ALA A 41 11.25 -4.36 4.18
N ILE A 42 10.52 -5.22 4.89
CA ILE A 42 11.08 -6.42 5.55
C ILE A 42 11.42 -7.57 4.58
N GLY A 43 11.00 -7.48 3.32
CA GLY A 43 11.14 -8.54 2.34
C GLY A 43 10.86 -8.04 0.92
N PRO A 44 11.22 -8.85 -0.10
CA PRO A 44 11.12 -8.46 -1.50
C PRO A 44 9.68 -8.21 -1.96
N LYS A 45 8.75 -9.11 -1.63
CA LYS A 45 7.33 -8.95 -1.98
C LYS A 45 6.72 -7.74 -1.29
N GLN A 46 7.02 -7.55 -0.01
CA GLN A 46 6.55 -6.41 0.76
C GLN A 46 7.10 -5.09 0.19
N ALA A 47 8.31 -5.08 -0.39
CA ALA A 47 8.83 -3.90 -1.07
C ALA A 47 7.99 -3.55 -2.30
N ALA A 48 7.62 -4.53 -3.12
CA ALA A 48 6.76 -4.31 -4.28
C ALA A 48 5.36 -3.85 -3.89
N GLU A 49 4.77 -4.46 -2.85
CA GLU A 49 3.46 -4.08 -2.32
C GLU A 49 3.45 -2.63 -1.82
N GLN A 50 4.45 -2.24 -1.03
CA GLN A 50 4.56 -0.88 -0.49
C GLN A 50 4.84 0.14 -1.59
N PHE A 51 5.70 -0.18 -2.55
CA PHE A 51 5.97 0.66 -3.73
C PHE A 51 4.72 0.88 -4.57
N LEU A 52 3.99 -0.19 -4.93
CA LEU A 52 2.74 -0.06 -5.69
C LEU A 52 1.66 0.68 -4.90
N ALA A 53 1.58 0.47 -3.58
CA ALA A 53 0.66 1.21 -2.72
C ALA A 53 1.01 2.71 -2.60
N SER A 54 2.29 3.09 -2.65
CA SER A 54 2.69 4.51 -2.70
C SER A 54 2.44 5.13 -4.07
N ILE A 55 2.68 4.38 -5.15
CA ILE A 55 2.36 4.79 -6.53
C ILE A 55 0.87 5.12 -6.68
N ARG A 56 -0.03 4.21 -6.26
CA ARG A 56 -1.49 4.40 -6.39
C ARG A 56 -2.00 5.60 -5.57
N ARG A 57 -1.30 5.96 -4.49
CA ARG A 57 -1.64 7.13 -3.66
C ARG A 57 -0.97 8.42 -4.15
N GLU A 58 -0.23 8.35 -5.25
CA GLU A 58 0.58 9.46 -5.77
C GLU A 58 1.54 10.05 -4.72
N ASP A 59 1.96 9.23 -3.75
CA ASP A 59 2.76 9.67 -2.62
C ASP A 59 4.25 9.64 -2.99
N VAL A 60 4.75 10.79 -3.45
CA VAL A 60 6.17 10.98 -3.82
C VAL A 60 7.09 10.69 -2.64
N GLN A 61 6.68 11.08 -1.43
CA GLN A 61 7.50 10.93 -0.24
C GLN A 61 7.62 9.45 0.15
N ALA A 62 6.51 8.72 0.20
CA ALA A 62 6.52 7.27 0.46
C ALA A 62 7.23 6.49 -0.65
N THR A 63 7.05 6.88 -1.91
CA THR A 63 7.74 6.22 -3.04
C THR A 63 9.26 6.39 -2.93
N SER A 64 9.73 7.58 -2.56
CA SER A 64 11.17 7.89 -2.44
C SER A 64 11.92 7.10 -1.36
N ILE A 65 11.21 6.51 -0.39
CA ILE A 65 11.81 5.73 0.72
C ILE A 65 11.76 4.22 0.51
N ILE A 66 10.99 3.74 -0.48
CA ILE A 66 10.87 2.31 -0.82
C ILE A 66 11.49 1.99 -2.19
N TRP A 67 11.53 2.97 -3.09
CA TRP A 67 12.39 2.96 -4.26
C TRP A 67 13.83 3.31 -3.85
N GLY A 68 14.82 2.58 -4.37
CA GLY A 68 16.19 2.75 -3.93
C GLY A 68 17.16 1.77 -4.57
N SER A 69 18.22 1.43 -3.86
CA SER A 69 19.19 0.42 -4.29
C SER A 69 19.77 -0.29 -3.07
N SER A 70 20.77 -1.14 -3.29
CA SER A 70 21.56 -1.73 -2.20
C SER A 70 22.25 -0.70 -1.31
N LYS A 71 22.35 0.56 -1.74
CA LYS A 71 22.93 1.67 -0.97
C LYS A 71 21.90 2.43 -0.12
N GLY A 72 20.61 2.12 -0.24
CA GLY A 72 19.54 2.80 0.51
C GLY A 72 18.45 3.43 -0.37
N PRO A 73 17.55 4.25 0.21
CA PRO A 73 16.42 4.85 -0.49
C PRO A 73 16.85 5.90 -1.51
N ALA A 74 16.08 6.06 -2.58
CA ALA A 74 16.33 7.03 -3.63
C ALA A 74 16.38 8.47 -3.12
N ARG A 75 15.61 8.79 -2.06
CA ARG A 75 15.64 10.11 -1.39
C ARG A 75 17.05 10.51 -0.94
N GLU A 76 17.87 9.56 -0.52
CA GLU A 76 19.22 9.83 -0.02
C GLU A 76 20.27 9.80 -1.14
N LEU A 77 20.01 9.02 -2.18
CA LEU A 77 20.94 8.78 -3.29
C LEU A 77 20.83 9.85 -4.40
N ILE A 78 19.61 10.35 -4.67
CA ILE A 78 19.36 11.37 -5.70
C ILE A 78 19.34 12.74 -5.03
N ARG A 79 20.45 13.47 -5.16
CA ARG A 79 20.66 14.77 -4.49
C ARG A 79 19.73 15.86 -5.01
N ASN A 80 19.40 15.84 -6.30
CA ASN A 80 18.51 16.83 -6.89
C ASN A 80 17.05 16.43 -6.65
N ARG A 81 16.35 17.21 -5.79
CA ARG A 81 14.95 16.95 -5.45
C ARG A 81 14.02 17.00 -6.66
N ASN A 82 14.23 17.93 -7.58
CA ASN A 82 13.42 18.05 -8.79
C ASN A 82 13.62 16.83 -9.71
N GLU A 83 14.84 16.29 -9.76
CA GLU A 83 15.12 15.09 -10.52
C GLU A 83 14.43 13.86 -9.91
N LEU A 84 14.54 13.69 -8.58
CA LEU A 84 13.88 12.62 -7.84
C LEU A 84 12.36 12.63 -8.08
N GLU A 85 11.74 13.80 -7.93
CA GLU A 85 10.30 13.98 -8.12
C GLU A 85 9.89 13.67 -9.56
N LYS A 86 10.59 14.20 -10.57
CA LYS A 86 10.30 13.90 -11.98
C LYS A 86 10.36 12.41 -12.30
N ARG A 87 11.37 11.70 -11.79
CA ARG A 87 11.49 10.24 -11.99
C ARG A 87 10.32 9.50 -11.33
N ILE A 88 9.91 9.91 -10.14
CA ILE A 88 8.76 9.32 -9.44
C ILE A 88 7.45 9.58 -10.19
N LEU A 89 7.23 10.79 -10.71
CA LEU A 89 6.05 11.12 -11.50
C LEU A 89 5.95 10.25 -12.77
N VAL A 90 7.08 9.98 -13.43
CA VAL A 90 7.11 9.05 -14.58
C VAL A 90 6.71 7.63 -14.15
N MET A 91 7.21 7.14 -13.03
CA MET A 91 6.79 5.84 -12.49
C MET A 91 5.30 5.84 -12.12
N GLN A 92 4.81 6.89 -11.45
CA GLN A 92 3.40 7.01 -11.07
C GLN A 92 2.47 6.98 -12.29
N CYS A 93 2.81 7.73 -13.34
CA CYS A 93 2.01 7.74 -14.55
C CYS A 93 1.93 6.37 -15.24
N ASN A 94 3.05 5.66 -15.34
CA ASN A 94 3.11 4.35 -16.01
C ASN A 94 2.61 3.20 -15.13
N LEU A 95 2.65 3.32 -13.80
CA LEU A 95 2.31 2.23 -12.89
C LEU A 95 1.01 2.48 -12.11
N ASN A 96 0.26 3.54 -12.40
CA ASN A 96 -1.04 3.78 -11.75
C ASN A 96 -2.01 2.63 -12.05
N HIS A 97 -2.70 2.11 -11.04
CA HIS A 97 -3.50 0.89 -11.16
C HIS A 97 -4.63 0.85 -10.13
N ASP A 98 -5.67 0.07 -10.44
CA ASP A 98 -6.77 -0.21 -9.52
C ASP A 98 -6.41 -1.40 -8.62
N SER A 99 -5.82 -2.43 -9.22
CA SER A 99 -5.38 -3.64 -8.53
C SER A 99 -4.08 -4.19 -9.14
N PHE A 100 -3.37 -4.98 -8.35
CA PHE A 100 -2.17 -5.68 -8.80
C PHE A 100 -2.11 -7.08 -8.20
N ARG A 101 -1.31 -7.95 -8.81
CA ARG A 101 -0.97 -9.27 -8.28
C ARG A 101 0.49 -9.60 -8.60
N ILE A 102 1.22 -10.09 -7.61
CA ILE A 102 2.56 -10.65 -7.82
C ILE A 102 2.39 -12.07 -8.39
N VAL A 103 2.82 -12.26 -9.63
CA VAL A 103 2.67 -13.50 -10.40
C VAL A 103 3.78 -14.49 -10.09
N SER A 104 5.01 -14.00 -9.94
CA SER A 104 6.16 -14.82 -9.59
C SER A 104 7.15 -14.04 -8.75
N ASP A 105 7.92 -14.77 -7.96
CA ASP A 105 9.04 -14.24 -7.16
C ASP A 105 10.18 -15.24 -7.28
N VAL A 106 11.18 -14.90 -8.09
CA VAL A 106 12.32 -15.77 -8.40
C VAL A 106 13.63 -15.10 -7.98
N PRO A 107 14.59 -15.86 -7.41
CA PRO A 107 15.92 -15.34 -7.19
C PRO A 107 16.57 -15.01 -8.54
N THR A 108 17.40 -13.98 -8.54
CA THR A 108 18.32 -13.65 -9.63
C THR A 108 19.75 -13.98 -9.18
N ASP A 109 20.72 -13.97 -10.10
CA ASP A 109 22.13 -14.16 -9.74
C ASP A 109 22.55 -13.16 -8.63
N GLY A 110 22.93 -13.70 -7.47
CA GLY A 110 23.21 -12.93 -6.25
C GLY A 110 22.05 -12.94 -5.24
N VAL A 111 21.79 -11.79 -4.63
CA VAL A 111 20.83 -11.62 -3.51
C VAL A 111 19.54 -10.87 -3.90
N LYS A 112 19.37 -10.58 -5.20
CA LYS A 112 18.21 -9.86 -5.73
C LYS A 112 17.05 -10.81 -6.03
N ARG A 113 15.86 -10.24 -6.17
CA ARG A 113 14.62 -10.95 -6.48
C ARG A 113 13.93 -10.30 -7.66
N ASN A 114 13.65 -11.08 -8.69
CA ASN A 114 12.82 -10.68 -9.82
C ASN A 114 11.36 -11.01 -9.51
N LEU A 115 10.53 -9.98 -9.49
CA LEU A 115 9.11 -10.04 -9.19
C LEU A 115 8.33 -9.72 -10.46
N LYS A 116 7.63 -10.73 -11.01
CA LYS A 116 6.70 -10.48 -12.10
C LYS A 116 5.39 -9.99 -11.51
N VAL A 117 4.95 -8.80 -11.89
CA VAL A 117 3.74 -8.18 -11.36
C VAL A 117 2.76 -7.91 -12.49
N GLU A 118 1.52 -8.33 -12.30
CA GLU A 118 0.39 -7.99 -13.16
C GLU A 118 -0.36 -6.80 -12.56
N LEU A 119 -0.56 -5.75 -13.36
CA LEU A 119 -1.32 -4.57 -12.98
C LEU A 119 -2.61 -4.53 -13.80
N ARG A 120 -3.70 -4.08 -13.16
CA ARG A 120 -4.98 -3.82 -13.82
C ARG A 120 -5.42 -2.38 -13.59
N ARG A 121 -5.87 -1.73 -14.65
CA ARG A 121 -6.45 -0.38 -14.62
C ARG A 121 -7.60 -0.30 -15.63
N GLY A 122 -8.84 -0.22 -15.15
CA GLY A 122 -10.02 -0.36 -16.01
C GLY A 122 -9.96 -1.67 -16.81
N GLN A 123 -9.97 -1.56 -18.13
CA GLN A 123 -9.83 -2.71 -19.05
C GLN A 123 -8.37 -3.07 -19.39
N LEU A 124 -7.40 -2.23 -18.99
CA LEU A 124 -5.99 -2.49 -19.27
C LEU A 124 -5.44 -3.51 -18.28
N VAL A 125 -4.77 -4.52 -18.82
CA VAL A 125 -4.04 -5.53 -18.05
C VAL A 125 -2.66 -5.68 -18.67
N ALA A 126 -1.61 -5.53 -17.88
CA ALA A 126 -0.23 -5.71 -18.33
C ALA A 126 0.63 -6.32 -17.23
N GLN A 127 1.76 -6.93 -17.63
CA GLN A 127 2.75 -7.46 -16.71
C GLN A 127 4.08 -6.70 -16.84
N THR A 128 4.72 -6.41 -15.72
CA THR A 128 6.07 -5.82 -15.65
C THR A 128 6.96 -6.67 -14.75
N MET A 129 8.28 -6.55 -14.95
CA MET A 129 9.27 -7.09 -14.04
C MET A 129 9.75 -5.99 -13.09
N MET A 130 9.70 -6.25 -11.79
CA MET A 130 10.33 -5.44 -10.75
C MET A 130 11.53 -6.18 -10.18
N VAL A 131 12.59 -5.44 -9.88
CA VAL A 131 13.78 -5.98 -9.21
C VAL A 131 13.78 -5.46 -7.78
N ALA A 132 13.64 -6.37 -6.82
CA ALA A 132 13.83 -6.07 -5.41
C ALA A 132 15.26 -6.41 -4.99
N THR A 133 15.89 -5.53 -4.24
CA THR A 133 17.27 -5.68 -3.74
C THR A 133 17.31 -5.51 -2.23
N PRO A 134 18.13 -6.29 -1.51
CA PRO A 134 18.47 -5.95 -0.13
C PRO A 134 19.34 -4.70 -0.12
N GLY A 135 19.18 -3.89 0.92
CA GLY A 135 19.95 -2.69 1.21
C GLY A 135 20.28 -2.59 2.71
N PRO A 136 20.57 -1.38 3.22
CA PRO A 136 20.96 -1.18 4.61
C PRO A 136 19.93 -1.69 5.60
N ASN A 137 20.37 -2.05 6.81
CA ASN A 137 19.51 -2.48 7.92
C ASN A 137 18.61 -3.69 7.58
N GLN A 138 19.07 -4.57 6.68
CA GLN A 138 18.32 -5.74 6.20
C GLN A 138 16.96 -5.38 5.58
N ARG A 139 16.84 -4.16 5.04
CA ARG A 139 15.63 -3.68 4.36
C ARG A 139 15.71 -3.93 2.87
N TRP A 140 14.55 -4.12 2.27
CA TRP A 140 14.38 -4.35 0.84
C TRP A 140 13.83 -3.12 0.15
N PHE A 141 14.35 -2.86 -1.05
CA PHE A 141 13.96 -1.74 -1.89
C PHE A 141 13.59 -2.25 -3.28
N ILE A 142 12.73 -1.52 -3.99
CA ILE A 142 12.58 -1.69 -5.43
C ILE A 142 13.71 -0.91 -6.09
N GLU A 143 14.56 -1.62 -6.83
CA GLU A 143 15.70 -1.03 -7.54
C GLU A 143 15.30 -0.60 -8.95
N ASN A 144 14.60 -1.48 -9.66
CA ASN A 144 14.20 -1.25 -11.03
C ASN A 144 12.77 -1.76 -11.27
N THR A 145 12.07 -1.14 -12.21
CA THR A 145 10.78 -1.60 -12.74
C THR A 145 10.77 -1.37 -14.23
N ASP A 146 10.48 -2.41 -15.02
CA ASP A 146 10.39 -2.26 -16.47
C ASP A 146 9.11 -1.50 -16.86
N LEU A 147 9.28 -0.26 -17.34
CA LEU A 147 8.18 0.59 -17.75
C LEU A 147 7.78 0.40 -19.23
N ALA A 148 8.58 -0.32 -20.03
CA ALA A 148 8.29 -0.51 -21.45
C ALA A 148 6.91 -1.15 -21.72
N PRO A 149 6.50 -2.23 -21.04
CA PRO A 149 5.16 -2.81 -21.23
C PRO A 149 4.03 -1.96 -20.62
N MET A 150 4.36 -0.90 -19.89
CA MET A 150 3.41 -0.09 -19.10
C MET A 150 3.05 1.25 -19.75
N ARG A 151 3.61 1.58 -20.92
CA ARG A 151 3.41 2.89 -21.58
C ARG A 151 1.93 3.28 -21.76
N GLY A 152 1.06 2.32 -22.04
CA GLY A 152 -0.38 2.56 -22.23
C GLY A 152 -1.14 2.94 -20.96
N PHE A 153 -0.54 2.79 -19.77
CA PHE A 153 -1.15 3.17 -18.50
C PHE A 153 -1.07 4.68 -18.26
N CYS A 154 -0.05 5.35 -18.81
CA CYS A 154 0.15 6.79 -18.62
C CYS A 154 -0.73 7.64 -19.55
N SER A 155 -0.92 7.21 -20.81
CA SER A 155 -1.71 7.95 -21.81
C SER A 155 -3.22 7.84 -21.63
N ASN A 156 -3.69 6.80 -20.93
CA ASN A 156 -5.11 6.48 -20.79
C ASN A 156 -5.66 6.87 -19.42
N GLN A 157 -5.25 8.01 -18.86
CA GLN A 157 -5.94 8.56 -17.68
C GLN A 157 -7.40 8.80 -18.08
N PRO A 158 -8.40 8.10 -17.48
CA PRO A 158 -9.77 8.57 -17.58
C PRO A 158 -9.72 9.99 -17.01
N GLN A 159 -10.00 10.99 -17.85
CA GLN A 159 -10.24 12.34 -17.39
C GLN A 159 -11.36 12.21 -16.36
N GLU A 160 -11.03 12.32 -15.07
CA GLU A 160 -12.03 12.47 -14.04
C GLU A 160 -12.75 13.77 -14.39
N GLN A 161 -13.93 13.57 -14.95
CA GLN A 161 -14.92 14.55 -15.31
C GLN A 161 -15.09 15.51 -14.13
N LYS A 162 -14.37 16.63 -14.16
CA LYS A 162 -14.73 17.82 -13.40
C LYS A 162 -16.11 18.22 -13.91
N ARG A 163 -17.14 17.76 -13.20
CA ARG A 163 -18.51 18.23 -13.28
C ARG A 163 -18.70 19.33 -12.24
#